data_AF-A0A520VRS1-F1
#
_entry.id   AF-A0A520VRS1-F1
#
_cell.length_a   1.000
_cell.length_b   1.000
_cell.length_c   1.000
_cell.angle_alpha   90.00
_cell.angle_beta   90.00
_cell.angle_gamma   90.00
#
_symmetry.space_group_name_H-M   'P 1'
#
loop_
_entity.id
_entity.type
_entity.pdbx_description
1 polymer ?
#
loop_
_entity_poly.entity_id
_entity_poly.type
_entity_poly.pdbx_seq_one_letter_code
_entity_poly.pdbx_strand_id
1 'polypeptide(L)'
;MSITSPCISVCVTDPTSDLCYGCARTTNEIKKWSSFTDKEKIDTVEKGRSRMDGWQLESFDKAYKQKIETGLSPIKEQKLQDEE
;
A
#
# COMPACT_ATOMS: atom_id res chain seq x y z
N MET A 1 -5.71 -0.61 17.90
CA MET A 1 -6.62 -0.72 16.72
C MET A 1 -5.76 -1.15 15.56
N SER A 2 -6.01 -2.29 14.92
CA SER A 2 -5.07 -2.79 13.90
C SER A 2 -5.18 -1.97 12.61
N ILE A 3 -4.15 -1.18 12.29
CA ILE A 3 -4.07 -0.45 11.03
C ILE A 3 -3.75 -1.42 9.89
N THR A 4 -4.63 -1.49 8.90
CA THR A 4 -4.44 -2.29 7.70
C THR A 4 -3.22 -1.78 6.92
N SER A 5 -2.35 -2.70 6.50
CA SER A 5 -1.17 -2.33 5.70
C SER A 5 -1.60 -1.76 4.35
N PRO A 6 -1.05 -0.61 3.91
CA PRO A 6 -1.36 0.01 2.61
C PRO A 6 -0.74 -0.75 1.41
N CYS A 7 -0.15 -1.92 1.64
CA CYS A 7 0.37 -2.74 0.55
C CYS A 7 -0.78 -3.31 -0.30
N ILE A 8 -0.84 -2.91 -1.56
CA ILE A 8 -1.78 -3.41 -2.58
C ILE A 8 -1.25 -4.65 -3.33
N SER A 9 -0.26 -5.34 -2.76
CA SER A 9 0.45 -6.47 -3.40
C SER A 9 1.20 -6.13 -4.70
N VAL A 10 1.50 -4.84 -4.90
CA VAL A 10 2.46 -4.35 -5.90
C VAL A 10 3.73 -3.96 -5.15
N CYS A 11 4.81 -4.72 -5.33
CA CYS A 11 6.10 -4.44 -4.72
C CYS A 11 7.13 -4.15 -5.80
N VAL A 12 7.08 -2.93 -6.34
CA VAL A 12 8.06 -2.43 -7.30
C VAL A 12 8.67 -1.18 -6.68
N THR A 13 9.97 -1.20 -6.40
CA THR A 13 10.67 -0.08 -5.76
C THR A 13 11.43 0.71 -6.81
N ASP A 14 11.35 2.04 -6.73
CA ASP A 14 12.13 2.94 -7.55
C ASP A 14 13.60 2.96 -7.09
N PRO A 15 14.58 2.67 -7.97
CA PRO A 15 16.00 2.66 -7.58
C PRO A 15 16.57 4.06 -7.30
N THR A 16 15.90 5.13 -7.74
CA THR A 16 16.37 6.52 -7.55
C THR A 16 15.85 7.10 -6.23
N SER A 17 14.60 6.80 -5.89
CA SER A 17 13.85 7.42 -4.78
C SER A 17 13.64 6.49 -3.59
N ASP A 18 13.95 5.20 -3.72
CA ASP A 18 13.68 4.12 -2.74
C ASP A 18 12.18 3.94 -2.41
N LEU A 19 11.28 4.53 -3.19
CA LEU A 19 9.84 4.47 -2.96
C LEU A 19 9.21 3.30 -3.71
N CYS A 20 8.31 2.58 -3.05
CA CYS A 20 7.49 1.56 -3.70
C CYS A 20 6.39 2.21 -4.55
N TYR A 21 6.32 1.93 -5.85
CA TYR A 21 5.27 2.43 -6.75
C TYR A 21 3.85 2.05 -6.30
N GLY A 22 3.69 0.91 -5.62
CA GLY A 22 2.39 0.44 -5.17
C GLY A 22 1.84 1.14 -3.92
N CYS A 23 2.70 1.49 -2.97
CA CYS A 23 2.25 2.04 -1.68
C CYS A 23 3.00 3.31 -1.24
N ALA A 24 3.89 3.83 -2.09
CA ALA A 24 4.73 5.01 -1.87
C ALA A 24 5.49 5.04 -0.53
N ARG A 25 5.74 3.86 0.04
CA ARG A 25 6.57 3.68 1.24
C ARG A 25 7.98 3.31 0.83
N THR A 26 8.95 3.77 1.62
CA THR A 26 10.35 3.38 1.48
C THR A 26 10.58 1.94 1.94
N THR A 27 11.67 1.34 1.49
CA THR A 27 12.06 -0.02 1.93
C THR A 27 12.23 -0.11 3.45
N ASN A 28 12.73 0.95 4.07
CA ASN A 28 12.90 1.03 5.53
C ASN A 28 11.54 1.08 6.26
N GLU A 29 10.57 1.84 5.76
CA GLU A 29 9.19 1.88 6.31
C GLU A 29 8.50 0.51 6.17
N ILE A 30 8.69 -0.18 5.04
CA ILE A 30 8.14 -1.52 4.82
C ILE A 30 8.71 -2.53 5.82
N LYS A 31 10.04 -2.53 6.04
CA LYS A 31 10.72 -3.43 6.99
C LYS A 31 10.32 -3.14 8.44
N LYS A 32 10.15 -1.88 8.81
CA LYS A 32 9.81 -1.46 10.19
C LYS A 32 8.33 -1.48 10.51
N TRP A 33 7.45 -1.74 9.53
CA TRP A 33 6.00 -1.73 9.70
C TRP A 33 5.50 -2.57 10.89
N SER A 34 6.08 -3.75 11.11
CA SER A 34 5.71 -4.64 12.22
C SER A 34 6.06 -4.05 13.60
N SER A 35 7.03 -3.16 13.67
CA SER A 35 7.47 -2.48 14.89
C SER A 35 6.82 -1.12 15.11
N PHE A 36 6.09 -0.59 14.12
CA PHE A 36 5.43 0.71 14.23
C PHE A 36 4.21 0.67 15.15
N THR A 37 4.05 1.74 15.92
CA THR A 37 2.84 2.04 16.68
C THR A 37 1.67 2.37 15.74
N ASP A 38 0.43 2.29 16.22
CA ASP A 38 -0.74 2.63 15.41
C ASP A 38 -0.66 4.05 14.83
N LYS A 39 -0.12 5.01 15.60
CA LYS A 39 0.13 6.38 15.12
C LYS A 39 1.16 6.44 14.01
N GLU A 40 2.29 5.76 14.15
CA GLU A 40 3.33 5.71 13.12
C GLU A 40 2.85 5.03 11.85
N LYS A 41 2.00 3.99 11.97
CA LYS A 41 1.38 3.33 10.82
C LYS A 41 0.49 4.29 10.04
N ILE A 42 -0.35 5.07 10.73
CA ILE A 42 -1.22 6.08 10.12
C ILE A 42 -0.37 7.15 9.42
N ASP A 43 0.61 7.71 10.12
CA ASP A 43 1.53 8.72 9.58
C ASP A 43 2.30 8.21 8.35
N THR A 44 2.79 6.97 8.40
CA THR A 44 3.47 6.33 7.26
C THR A 44 2.54 6.18 6.05
N VAL A 45 1.28 5.77 6.27
CA VAL A 45 0.27 5.64 5.20
C VAL A 45 -0.05 7.02 4.60
N GLU A 46 -0.24 8.03 5.43
CA GLU A 46 -0.56 9.39 5.01
C GLU A 46 0.61 10.06 4.25
N LYS A 47 1.85 9.84 4.71
CA LYS A 47 3.06 10.25 4.00
C LYS A 47 3.17 9.57 2.65
N GLY A 48 2.93 8.25 2.59
CA GLY A 48 2.86 7.52 1.32
C GLY A 48 1.82 8.14 0.38
N ARG A 49 0.60 8.38 0.90
CA ARG A 49 -0.48 9.00 0.15
C ARG A 49 -0.11 10.38 -0.40
N SER A 50 0.52 11.23 0.41
CA SER A 50 0.94 12.58 0.04
C SER A 50 2.07 12.61 -1.01
N ARG A 51 2.80 11.50 -1.20
CA ARG A 51 3.82 11.36 -2.26
C ARG A 51 3.22 10.97 -3.61
N MET A 52 1.97 10.52 -3.65
CA MET A 52 1.29 10.08 -4.86
C MET A 52 0.42 11.21 -5.42
N ASP A 53 0.30 11.27 -6.74
CA ASP A 53 -0.52 12.29 -7.43
C ASP A 53 -1.29 11.69 -8.62
N GLY A 54 -2.40 12.34 -8.96
CA GLY A 54 -3.25 11.97 -10.11
C GLY A 54 -3.75 10.53 -10.06
N TRP A 55 -3.61 9.83 -11.20
CA TRP A 55 -4.15 8.48 -11.40
C TRP A 55 -3.57 7.44 -10.41
N GLN A 56 -2.35 7.64 -9.93
CA GLN A 56 -1.70 6.73 -8.99
C GLN A 56 -2.38 6.80 -7.62
N LEU A 57 -2.71 8.00 -7.15
CA LEU A 57 -3.40 8.21 -5.90
C LEU A 57 -4.83 7.64 -5.94
N GLU A 58 -5.56 7.89 -7.03
CA GLU A 58 -6.92 7.35 -7.22
C GLU A 58 -6.93 5.82 -7.24
N SER A 59 -5.99 5.22 -7.96
CA SER A 59 -5.85 3.76 -8.04
C SER A 59 -5.50 3.16 -6.68
N PHE A 60 -4.58 3.81 -5.94
CA PHE A 60 -4.21 3.40 -4.59
C PHE A 60 -5.39 3.49 -3.63
N ASP A 61 -6.13 4.61 -3.62
CA ASP A 61 -7.25 4.82 -2.70
C ASP A 61 -8.34 3.76 -2.92
N LYS A 62 -8.68 3.50 -4.19
CA LYS A 62 -9.64 2.45 -4.56
C LYS A 62 -9.18 1.06 -4.11
N ALA A 63 -7.91 0.71 -4.36
CA ALA A 63 -7.36 -0.58 -3.99
C ALA A 63 -7.25 -0.75 -2.46
N TYR A 64 -6.86 0.31 -1.75
CA TYR A 64 -6.76 0.29 -0.29
C TYR A 64 -8.13 0.21 0.37
N LYS A 65 -9.13 0.94 -0.16
CA LYS A 65 -10.52 0.87 0.29
C LYS A 65 -11.09 -0.54 0.09
N GLN A 66 -10.94 -1.12 -1.10
CA GLN A 66 -11.34 -2.50 -1.37
C GLN A 66 -10.69 -3.45 -0.35
N LYS A 67 -9.40 -3.32 -0.08
CA LYS A 67 -8.71 -4.17 0.90
C LYS A 67 -9.24 -4.02 2.33
N ILE A 68 -9.65 -2.81 2.73
CA ILE A 68 -10.29 -2.59 4.04
C ILE A 68 -11.67 -3.27 4.09
N GLU A 69 -12.43 -3.23 2.99
CA GLU A 69 -13.78 -3.78 2.91
C GLU A 69 -13.81 -5.31 2.73
N THR A 70 -13.00 -5.86 1.83
CA THR A 70 -13.02 -7.28 1.43
C THR A 70 -11.87 -8.10 2.02
N GLY A 71 -10.87 -7.45 2.62
CA GLY A 71 -9.65 -8.11 3.10
C GLY A 71 -8.64 -8.48 2.00
N LEU A 72 -8.96 -8.22 0.72
CA LEU A 72 -8.14 -8.59 -0.44
C LEU A 72 -7.79 -7.36 -1.28
N SER A 73 -6.55 -7.31 -1.77
CA SER A 73 -6.14 -6.31 -2.75
C SER A 73 -6.70 -6.67 -4.13
N PRO A 74 -7.04 -5.70 -5.01
CA PRO A 74 -7.62 -5.96 -6.33
C PRO A 74 -6.76 -6.88 -7.21
N ILE A 75 -5.42 -6.81 -7.10
CA ILE A 75 -4.51 -7.70 -7.84
C ILE A 75 -4.60 -9.14 -7.35
N LYS A 76 -4.85 -9.34 -6.06
CA LYS A 76 -5.00 -10.69 -5.51
C LYS A 76 -6.34 -11.29 -5.92
N GLU A 77 -7.38 -10.47 -6.00
CA GLU A 77 -8.69 -10.85 -6.52
C GLU A 77 -8.60 -11.21 -8.01
N GLN A 78 -7.94 -10.38 -8.83
CA GLN A 78 -7.72 -10.67 -10.25
C GLN A 78 -6.96 -11.99 -10.46
N LYS A 79 -5.88 -12.23 -9.71
CA LYS A 79 -5.12 -13.49 -9.81
C LYS A 79 -5.97 -14.73 -9.49
N LEU A 80 -6.94 -14.62 -8.58
CA LEU A 80 -7.85 -15.73 -8.26
C LEU A 80 -8.86 -16.00 -9.38
N GLN A 81 -9.25 -14.97 -10.14
CA GLN A 81 -10.19 -15.09 -11.26
C GLN A 81 -9.53 -15.64 -12.54
N ASP A 82 -8.24 -15.40 -12.73
CA ASP A 82 -7.45 -15.91 -13.88
C ASP A 82 -7.00 -17.39 -13.70
N GLU A 83 -7.20 -18.00 -12.53
CA GLU A 83 -6.84 -19.40 -12.24
C GLU A 83 -8.00 -20.41 -12.49
N GLU A 84 -9.14 -19.98 -13.05
CA GLU A 84 -10.29 -20.84 -13.43
C GLU A 84 -10.37 -21.18 -14.93
#